data_AF-A0A920TFU1-F1
#
_entry.id   AF-A0A920TFU1-F1
#
_cell.length_a   1.000
_cell.length_b   1.000
_cell.length_c   1.000
_cell.angle_alpha   90.00
_cell.angle_beta   90.00
_cell.angle_gamma   90.00
#
_symmetry.space_group_name_H-M   'P 1'
#
loop_
_entity.id
_entity.type
_entity.pdbx_description
1 polymer ?
#
loop_
_entity_poly.entity_id
_entity_poly.type
_entity_poly.pdbx_seq_one_letter_code
_entity_poly.pdbx_strand_id
1 'polypeptide(L)'
;MNGGFPDCFMILIGKIHPSIESHPALGASILLDCGVPKDMVQTILSHAPHTGVRRESLRDRALYACDELTGLITAVTLVRPSKSIVDLKVKSVRKKWKDKAFASGVNRVDIESAVMDLGVELWTHVANVIEAMCSIAAELGLEGTEKS
;
A
#
# COMPACT_ATOMS: atom_id res chain seq x y z
N MET A 1 -26.20 18.82 4.67
CA MET A 1 -25.56 17.49 4.88
C MET A 1 -25.14 16.96 3.52
N ASN A 2 -23.95 17.34 3.06
CA ASN A 2 -23.33 16.82 1.83
C ASN A 2 -21.83 16.66 2.14
N GLY A 3 -21.52 15.80 3.10
CA GLY A 3 -20.16 15.47 3.51
C GLY A 3 -19.62 14.37 2.62
N GLY A 4 -19.29 14.72 1.38
CA GLY A 4 -18.54 13.83 0.52
C GLY A 4 -17.18 13.55 1.16
N PHE A 5 -16.78 12.29 1.12
CA PHE A 5 -15.46 11.80 1.49
C PHE A 5 -14.31 12.07 0.48
N PRO A 6 -14.44 12.78 -0.68
CA PRO A 6 -13.43 12.68 -1.74
C PRO A 6 -12.18 13.54 -1.51
N ASP A 7 -12.25 14.62 -0.74
CA ASP A 7 -11.10 15.54 -0.60
C ASP A 7 -10.07 15.03 0.43
N CYS A 8 -10.54 14.32 1.45
CA CYS A 8 -9.67 13.79 2.51
C CYS A 8 -8.91 12.51 2.06
N PHE A 9 -9.38 11.78 1.04
CA PHE A 9 -8.69 10.60 0.49
C PHE A 9 -7.47 10.96 -0.37
N MET A 10 -7.50 12.12 -1.04
CA MET A 10 -6.39 12.61 -1.89
C MET A 10 -5.13 12.98 -1.08
N ILE A 11 -5.27 13.10 0.25
CA ILE A 11 -4.18 13.32 1.19
C ILE A 11 -3.45 12.02 1.53
N LEU A 12 -3.96 10.83 1.23
CA LEU A 12 -3.24 9.59 1.52
C LEU A 12 -2.22 9.21 0.42
N ILE A 13 -2.39 9.79 -0.78
CA ILE A 13 -1.69 9.36 -2.00
C ILE A 13 -0.60 10.35 -2.47
N GLY A 14 -0.06 11.19 -1.59
CA GLY A 14 1.04 12.11 -1.94
C GLY A 14 0.69 13.19 -2.98
N LYS A 15 -0.55 13.27 -3.48
CA LYS A 15 -0.92 14.17 -4.59
C LYS A 15 -1.05 15.64 -4.19
N ILE A 16 -1.26 15.94 -2.90
CA ILE A 16 -1.45 17.32 -2.42
C ILE A 16 -0.15 17.91 -1.83
N HIS A 17 0.85 17.10 -1.44
CA HIS A 17 2.10 17.60 -0.83
C HIS A 17 3.35 16.91 -1.41
N PRO A 18 4.25 17.65 -2.08
CA PRO A 18 5.37 17.07 -2.84
C PRO A 18 6.58 16.61 -2.00
N SER A 19 6.55 16.70 -0.66
CA SER A 19 7.66 16.19 0.19
C SER A 19 7.21 15.06 1.12
N ILE A 20 7.92 13.93 1.03
CA ILE A 20 7.67 12.69 1.78
C ILE A 20 7.72 12.91 3.30
N GLU A 21 8.57 13.84 3.77
CA GLU A 21 8.79 14.09 5.21
C GLU A 21 7.65 14.83 5.91
N SER A 22 6.87 15.66 5.19
CA SER A 22 5.82 16.47 5.80
C SER A 22 4.42 15.88 5.65
N HIS A 23 4.27 14.91 4.75
CA HIS A 23 2.98 14.43 4.27
C HIS A 23 2.10 13.77 5.34
N PRO A 24 2.59 12.83 6.18
CA PRO A 24 1.75 12.19 7.18
C PRO A 24 1.34 13.14 8.31
N ALA A 25 2.25 14.00 8.77
CA ALA A 25 2.01 14.94 9.85
C ALA A 25 1.02 16.06 9.46
N LEU A 26 1.17 16.63 8.26
CA LEU A 26 0.21 17.60 7.73
C LEU A 26 -1.13 16.93 7.41
N GLY A 27 -1.10 15.71 6.86
CA GLY A 27 -2.31 14.95 6.57
C GLY A 27 -3.12 14.61 7.82
N ALA A 28 -2.46 14.31 8.93
CA ALA A 28 -3.12 14.02 10.20
C ALA A 28 -3.98 15.19 10.71
N SER A 29 -3.49 16.44 10.63
CA SER A 29 -4.27 17.61 11.04
C SER A 29 -5.54 17.75 10.19
N ILE A 30 -5.42 17.60 8.87
CA ILE A 30 -6.55 17.74 7.96
C ILE A 30 -7.58 16.61 8.19
N LEU A 31 -7.11 15.39 8.43
CA LEU A 31 -8.00 14.26 8.73
C LEU A 31 -8.79 14.51 10.03
N LEU A 32 -8.14 15.07 11.06
CA LEU A 32 -8.83 15.45 12.30
C LEU A 32 -9.88 16.54 12.04
N ASP A 33 -9.56 17.55 11.22
CA ASP A 33 -10.50 18.62 10.85
C ASP A 33 -11.67 18.09 10.01
N CYS A 34 -11.45 17.05 9.18
CA CYS A 34 -12.49 16.30 8.47
C CYS A 34 -13.36 15.42 9.41
N GLY A 35 -13.06 15.34 10.71
CA GLY A 35 -13.78 14.51 11.67
C GLY A 35 -13.40 13.03 11.65
N VAL A 36 -12.24 12.67 11.07
CA VAL A 36 -11.73 11.30 11.10
C VAL A 36 -11.36 10.91 12.54
N PRO A 37 -11.83 9.75 13.03
CA PRO A 37 -11.47 9.23 14.35
C PRO A 37 -9.96 9.21 14.60
N LYS A 38 -9.56 9.64 15.81
CA LYS A 38 -8.15 9.76 16.23
C LYS A 38 -7.38 8.46 16.10
N ASP A 39 -8.01 7.32 16.37
CA ASP A 39 -7.39 6.00 16.25
C ASP A 39 -7.04 5.68 14.79
N MET A 40 -7.87 6.09 13.82
CA MET A 40 -7.57 5.95 12.40
C MET A 40 -6.45 6.91 11.96
N VAL A 41 -6.44 8.14 12.48
CA VAL A 41 -5.34 9.08 12.23
C VAL A 41 -4.01 8.56 12.78
N GLN A 42 -4.01 7.92 13.95
CA GLN A 42 -2.82 7.25 14.49
C GLN A 42 -2.36 6.08 13.62
N THR A 43 -3.28 5.24 13.14
CA THR A 43 -2.96 4.19 12.17
C THR A 43 -2.28 4.79 10.93
N ILE A 44 -2.83 5.87 10.38
CA ILE A 44 -2.25 6.58 9.24
C ILE A 44 -0.89 7.17 9.62
N LEU A 45 -0.67 7.74 10.80
CA LEU A 45 0.67 8.24 11.14
C LEU A 45 1.71 7.11 11.27
N SER A 46 1.29 5.94 11.75
CA SER A 46 2.18 4.82 12.07
C SER A 46 2.75 4.06 10.86
N HIS A 47 2.17 4.25 9.66
CA HIS A 47 2.71 3.62 8.43
C HIS A 47 4.04 4.26 8.00
N ALA A 48 4.28 5.51 8.39
CA ALA A 48 5.48 6.25 8.02
C ALA A 48 6.50 6.23 9.18
N PRO A 49 7.63 5.50 9.07
CA PRO A 49 8.57 5.35 10.19
C PRO A 49 9.14 6.66 10.73
N HIS A 50 9.26 7.68 9.88
CA HIS A 50 9.80 8.99 10.24
C HIS A 50 8.89 9.81 11.17
N THR A 51 7.62 9.45 11.34
CA THR A 51 6.70 10.14 12.27
C THR A 51 6.99 9.83 13.73
N GLY A 52 7.73 8.75 14.02
CA GLY A 52 7.97 8.26 15.38
C GLY A 52 6.76 7.62 16.06
N VAL A 53 5.61 7.52 15.37
CA VAL A 53 4.41 6.88 15.89
C VAL A 53 4.55 5.36 15.82
N ARG A 54 4.34 4.68 16.95
CA ARG A 54 4.43 3.22 17.04
C ARG A 54 3.20 2.54 16.44
N ARG A 55 3.41 1.35 15.88
CA ARG A 55 2.34 0.45 15.42
C ARG A 55 1.90 -0.44 16.58
N GLU A 56 0.79 -0.10 17.22
CA GLU A 56 0.32 -0.78 18.44
C GLU A 56 -0.74 -1.85 18.11
N SER A 57 -1.67 -1.52 17.21
CA SER A 57 -2.78 -2.39 16.84
C SER A 57 -2.43 -3.33 15.68
N LEU A 58 -3.28 -4.36 15.49
CA LEU A 58 -3.20 -5.22 14.30
C LEU A 58 -3.38 -4.42 13.00
N ARG A 59 -4.25 -3.40 13.02
CA ARG A 59 -4.53 -2.53 11.88
C ARG A 59 -3.31 -1.73 11.45
N ASP A 60 -2.56 -1.20 12.42
CA ASP A 60 -1.34 -0.42 12.17
C ASP A 60 -0.26 -1.27 11.48
N ARG A 61 -0.07 -2.50 11.99
CA ARG A 61 0.87 -3.47 11.43
C ARG A 61 0.44 -3.94 10.05
N ALA A 62 -0.86 -4.18 9.85
CA ALA A 62 -1.41 -4.58 8.56
C ALA A 62 -1.26 -3.47 7.50
N LEU A 63 -1.54 -2.21 7.84
CA LEU A 63 -1.34 -1.09 6.92
C LEU A 63 0.11 -0.99 6.47
N TYR A 64 1.06 -1.05 7.41
CA TYR A 64 2.48 -0.97 7.10
C TYR A 64 2.99 -2.15 6.26
N ALA A 65 2.50 -3.37 6.51
CA ALA A 65 2.87 -4.55 5.72
C ALA A 65 2.34 -4.51 4.28
N CYS A 66 1.21 -3.84 4.06
CA CYS A 66 0.59 -3.73 2.73
C CYS A 66 1.21 -2.61 1.89
N ASP A 67 1.65 -1.50 2.49
CA ASP A 67 1.98 -0.24 1.81
C ASP A 67 2.93 -0.42 0.62
N GLU A 68 4.20 -0.73 0.89
CA GLU A 68 5.22 -0.99 -0.14
C GLU A 68 4.91 -2.23 -0.99
N LEU A 69 4.26 -3.24 -0.40
CA LEU A 69 3.99 -4.51 -1.07
C LEU A 69 2.97 -4.36 -2.22
N THR A 70 1.94 -3.53 -2.04
CA THR A 70 0.96 -3.23 -3.10
C THR A 70 1.61 -2.52 -4.29
N GLY A 71 2.58 -1.62 -4.04
CA GLY A 71 3.37 -0.97 -5.09
C GLY A 71 4.20 -1.97 -5.89
N LEU A 72 4.88 -2.90 -5.19
CA LEU A 72 5.61 -3.98 -5.85
C LEU A 72 4.71 -4.87 -6.69
N ILE A 73 3.57 -5.32 -6.15
CA ILE A 73 2.61 -6.18 -6.88
C ILE A 73 2.06 -5.46 -8.12
N THR A 74 1.75 -4.17 -8.00
CA THR A 74 1.33 -3.34 -9.12
C THR A 74 2.41 -3.27 -10.20
N ALA A 75 3.65 -2.98 -9.83
CA ALA A 75 4.77 -2.95 -10.78
C ALA A 75 4.96 -4.31 -11.48
N VAL A 76 4.91 -5.43 -10.73
CA VAL A 76 5.02 -6.78 -11.28
C VAL A 76 3.88 -7.06 -12.26
N THR A 77 2.68 -6.58 -11.97
CA THR A 77 1.51 -6.72 -12.85
C THR A 77 1.71 -5.96 -14.16
N LEU A 78 2.12 -4.70 -14.09
CA LEU A 78 2.22 -3.80 -15.25
C LEU A 78 3.32 -4.16 -16.25
N VAL A 79 4.36 -4.88 -15.81
CA VAL A 79 5.41 -5.38 -16.73
C VAL A 79 5.06 -6.70 -17.42
N ARG A 80 3.92 -7.31 -17.10
CA ARG A 80 3.44 -8.52 -17.77
C ARG A 80 2.67 -8.15 -19.03
N PRO A 81 2.69 -8.98 -20.09
CA PRO A 81 1.92 -8.74 -21.29
C PRO A 81 0.42 -8.59 -21.05
N SER A 82 -0.14 -9.34 -20.09
CA SER A 82 -1.57 -9.25 -19.74
C SER A 82 -1.94 -7.93 -19.07
N LYS A 83 -0.98 -7.27 -18.39
CA LYS A 83 -1.20 -6.14 -17.47
C LYS A 83 -2.33 -6.39 -16.47
N SER A 84 -2.62 -7.66 -16.20
CA SER A 84 -3.74 -8.10 -15.38
C SER A 84 -3.26 -8.72 -14.07
N ILE A 85 -3.87 -8.35 -12.96
CA ILE A 85 -3.61 -8.97 -11.65
C ILE A 85 -4.35 -10.30 -11.51
N VAL A 86 -5.43 -10.50 -12.28
CA VAL A 86 -6.29 -11.71 -12.22
C VAL A 86 -5.49 -12.98 -12.53
N ASP A 87 -4.54 -12.89 -13.46
CA ASP A 87 -3.65 -13.99 -13.82
C ASP A 87 -2.26 -13.90 -13.14
N LEU A 88 -2.09 -13.00 -12.16
CA LEU A 88 -0.85 -12.88 -11.39
C LEU A 88 -0.75 -14.03 -10.38
N LYS A 89 0.45 -14.58 -10.24
CA LYS A 89 0.75 -15.67 -9.29
C LYS A 89 1.92 -15.25 -8.39
N VAL A 90 1.92 -15.73 -7.15
CA VAL A 90 2.99 -15.46 -6.15
C VAL A 90 4.38 -15.77 -6.71
N LYS A 91 4.53 -16.83 -7.52
CA LYS A 91 5.81 -17.17 -8.17
C LYS A 91 6.39 -16.04 -9.06
N SER A 92 5.52 -15.27 -9.72
CA SER A 92 5.92 -14.15 -10.57
C SER A 92 6.47 -13.00 -9.73
N VAL A 93 5.80 -12.70 -8.61
CA VAL A 93 6.27 -11.73 -7.61
C VAL A 93 7.60 -12.20 -7.01
N ARG A 94 7.71 -13.48 -6.62
CA ARG A 94 8.94 -14.08 -6.07
C ARG A 94 10.13 -14.03 -7.04
N LYS A 95 9.89 -14.14 -8.35
CA LYS A 95 10.94 -13.98 -9.36
C LYS A 95 11.45 -12.54 -9.38
N LYS A 96 10.54 -11.55 -9.38
CA LYS A 96 10.87 -10.12 -9.39
C LYS A 96 11.41 -9.61 -8.05
N TRP A 97 11.04 -10.25 -6.94
CA TRP A 97 11.60 -9.98 -5.62
C TRP A 97 13.13 -10.12 -5.61
N LYS A 98 13.68 -11.13 -6.29
CA LYS A 98 15.14 -11.37 -6.36
C LYS A 98 15.87 -10.37 -7.26
N ASP A 99 15.16 -9.75 -8.19
CA ASP A 99 15.70 -8.75 -9.10
C ASP A 99 15.70 -7.40 -8.38
N LYS A 100 16.82 -7.05 -7.73
CA LYS A 100 16.95 -5.81 -6.95
C LYS A 100 16.89 -4.53 -7.80
N ALA A 101 17.17 -4.64 -9.11
CA ALA A 101 17.06 -3.50 -10.02
C ALA A 101 15.58 -3.22 -10.37
N PHE A 102 14.75 -4.25 -10.37
CA PHE A 102 13.32 -4.09 -10.55
C PHE A 102 12.66 -3.46 -9.31
N ALA A 103 11.90 -2.38 -9.53
CA ALA A 103 11.28 -1.60 -8.45
C ALA A 103 12.32 -1.24 -7.36
N SER A 104 13.41 -0.60 -7.79
CA SER A 104 14.55 -0.24 -6.92
C SER A 104 14.18 0.72 -5.78
N GLY A 105 13.05 1.43 -5.91
CA GLY A 105 12.49 2.25 -4.82
C GLY A 105 11.88 1.43 -3.67
N VAL A 106 11.56 0.14 -3.89
CA VAL A 106 10.95 -0.71 -2.87
C VAL A 106 12.01 -1.25 -1.91
N ASN A 107 11.87 -0.90 -0.63
CA ASN A 107 12.71 -1.45 0.42
C ASN A 107 12.20 -2.83 0.87
N ARG A 108 12.84 -3.89 0.36
CA ARG A 108 12.49 -5.29 0.67
C ARG A 108 12.73 -5.65 2.13
N VAL A 109 13.69 -5.02 2.80
CA VAL A 109 13.98 -5.25 4.23
C VAL A 109 12.82 -4.73 5.08
N ASP A 110 12.28 -3.58 4.72
CA ASP A 110 11.13 -3.00 5.43
C ASP A 110 9.89 -3.87 5.26
N ILE A 111 9.64 -4.40 4.06
CA ILE A 111 8.54 -5.37 3.84
C ILE A 111 8.72 -6.63 4.68
N GLU A 112 9.93 -7.22 4.70
CA GLU A 112 10.21 -8.43 5.49
C GLU A 112 9.99 -8.18 6.98
N SER A 113 10.44 -7.03 7.49
CA SER A 113 10.23 -6.60 8.87
C SER A 113 8.75 -6.37 9.19
N ALA A 114 8.02 -5.68 8.30
CA ALA A 114 6.60 -5.37 8.48
C ALA A 114 5.72 -6.63 8.54
N VAL A 115 6.02 -7.60 7.66
CA VAL A 115 5.34 -8.90 7.61
C VAL A 115 5.64 -9.71 8.88
N MET A 116 6.88 -9.67 9.35
CA MET A 116 7.28 -10.32 10.60
C MET A 116 6.55 -9.72 11.80
N ASP A 117 6.48 -8.38 11.89
CA ASP A 117 5.72 -7.67 12.91
C ASP A 117 4.23 -8.05 12.88
N LEU A 118 3.65 -8.21 11.68
CA LEU A 118 2.27 -8.66 11.48
C LEU A 118 2.04 -10.12 11.93
N GLY A 119 3.10 -10.92 12.04
CA GLY A 119 3.03 -12.32 12.49
C GLY A 119 2.57 -13.31 11.41
N VAL A 120 2.81 -12.98 10.14
CA VAL A 120 2.47 -13.84 8.99
C VAL A 120 3.72 -14.19 8.16
N GLU A 121 3.65 -15.22 7.34
CA GLU A 121 4.75 -15.57 6.42
C GLU A 121 4.69 -14.68 5.16
N LEU A 122 5.84 -14.24 4.64
CA LEU A 122 5.94 -13.30 3.52
C LEU A 122 5.17 -13.75 2.28
N TRP A 123 5.38 -14.97 1.80
CA TRP A 123 4.72 -15.44 0.58
C TRP A 123 3.23 -15.70 0.79
N THR A 124 2.82 -16.02 2.01
CA THR A 124 1.41 -16.07 2.43
C THR A 124 0.79 -14.69 2.39
N HIS A 125 1.47 -13.67 2.93
CA HIS A 125 0.98 -12.29 2.87
C HIS A 125 0.90 -11.75 1.44
N VAL A 126 1.90 -12.04 0.60
CA VAL A 126 1.87 -11.73 -0.84
C VAL A 126 0.63 -12.34 -1.50
N ALA A 127 0.25 -13.57 -1.16
CA ALA A 127 -0.96 -14.19 -1.69
C ALA A 127 -2.23 -13.43 -1.24
N ASN A 128 -2.33 -13.09 0.05
CA ASN A 128 -3.46 -12.33 0.60
C ASN A 128 -3.61 -10.96 -0.08
N VAL A 129 -2.51 -10.24 -0.31
CA VAL A 129 -2.54 -8.92 -0.96
C VAL A 129 -2.92 -9.05 -2.44
N ILE A 130 -2.43 -10.07 -3.15
CA ILE A 130 -2.86 -10.33 -4.54
C ILE A 130 -4.36 -10.59 -4.58
N GLU A 131 -4.89 -11.42 -3.69
CA GLU A 131 -6.32 -11.73 -3.63
C GLU A 131 -7.16 -10.47 -3.34
N ALA A 132 -6.76 -9.69 -2.33
CA ALA A 132 -7.44 -8.45 -1.98
C ALA A 132 -7.43 -7.46 -3.16
N MET A 133 -6.28 -7.21 -3.79
CA MET A 133 -6.19 -6.32 -4.95
C MET A 133 -6.96 -6.87 -6.16
N CYS A 134 -7.02 -8.19 -6.34
CA CYS A 134 -7.80 -8.81 -7.41
C CYS A 134 -9.30 -8.56 -7.27
N SER A 135 -9.82 -8.50 -6.03
CA SER A 135 -11.24 -8.22 -5.77
C SER A 135 -11.68 -6.81 -6.21
N ILE A 136 -10.72 -5.89 -6.37
CA ILE A 136 -10.92 -4.50 -6.80
C ILE A 136 -10.09 -4.18 -8.06
N ALA A 137 -9.79 -5.19 -8.89
CA ALA A 137 -8.90 -5.02 -10.04
C ALA A 137 -9.36 -3.93 -11.01
N ALA A 138 -10.68 -3.77 -11.20
CA ALA A 138 -11.29 -2.72 -12.02
C ALA A 138 -10.93 -1.31 -11.52
N GLU A 139 -11.08 -1.08 -10.21
CA GLU A 139 -10.79 0.20 -9.56
C GLU A 139 -9.30 0.55 -9.62
N LEU A 140 -8.44 -0.47 -9.56
CA LEU A 140 -7.00 -0.32 -9.68
C LEU A 140 -6.50 -0.18 -11.14
N GLY A 141 -7.36 -0.40 -12.14
CA GLY A 141 -6.97 -0.44 -13.55
C GLY A 141 -6.05 -1.63 -13.88
N LEU A 142 -6.19 -2.74 -13.14
CA LEU A 142 -5.36 -3.94 -13.24
C LEU A 142 -6.13 -5.16 -13.76
N GLU A 143 -7.26 -4.99 -14.47
CA GLU A 143 -7.99 -6.11 -15.10
C GLU A 143 -7.29 -6.61 -16.38
N GLY A 144 -6.37 -5.81 -16.92
CA GLY A 144 -5.65 -6.07 -18.16
C GLY A 144 -6.05 -5.07 -19.24
N THR A 145 -5.29 -5.07 -20.33
CA THR A 145 -5.65 -4.28 -21.52
C THR A 145 -6.48 -5.16 -22.44
N GLU A 146 -7.67 -4.70 -22.84
CA GLU A 146 -8.39 -5.32 -23.94
C GLU A 146 -7.47 -5.42 -25.15
N LYS A 147 -7.40 -6.60 -25.77
CA LYS A 147 -6.68 -6.76 -27.03
C LYS A 147 -7.42 -5.94 -28.08
N SER A 148 -6.87 -4.78 -28.44
CA SER A 148 -7.16 -4.11 -29.71
C SER A 148 -6.57 -4.90 -30.87
#